data_AF-A0A240UKN4-F1
#
_entry.id   AF-A0A240UKN4-F1
#
_cell.length_a   1.000
_cell.length_b   1.000
_cell.length_c   1.000
_cell.angle_alpha   90.00
_cell.angle_beta   90.00
_cell.angle_gamma   90.00
#
_symmetry.space_group_name_H-M   'P 1'
#
loop_
_entity.id
_entity.type
_entity.pdbx_description
1 polymer ?
#
loop_
_entity_poly.entity_id
_entity_poly.type
_entity_poly.pdbx_seq_one_letter_code
_entity_poly.pdbx_strand_id
1 'polypeptide(L)'
;MSEKTDLSHYIPRRLDDGAKFLFWEMDVAMIGLMGVLVGIGSGFPVIGLFLGIGAAFFYGKLKAGKHPGMATHLLYWFTGFPEPKELPGSHIRELNG
;
A
#
# COMPACT_ATOMS: atom_id res chain seq x y z
N MET A 1 0.24 -23.81 30.03
CA MET A 1 1.52 -23.09 30.13
C MET A 1 1.87 -22.65 28.73
N SER A 2 1.77 -21.35 28.41
CA SER A 2 2.06 -20.86 27.06
C SER A 2 3.58 -20.82 26.88
N GLU A 3 4.10 -21.67 26.00
CA GLU A 3 5.52 -21.71 25.64
C GLU A 3 5.87 -20.37 24.96
N LYS A 4 6.65 -19.53 25.65
CA LYS A 4 7.15 -18.29 25.06
C LYS A 4 8.25 -18.67 24.06
N THR A 5 7.97 -18.46 22.78
CA THR A 5 8.97 -18.59 21.72
C THR A 5 10.11 -17.61 21.97
N ASP A 6 11.32 -18.12 22.15
CA ASP A 6 12.54 -17.29 22.25
C ASP A 6 12.90 -16.75 20.86
N LEU A 7 12.74 -15.44 20.68
CA LEU A 7 12.97 -14.73 19.42
C LEU A 7 14.32 -14.00 19.38
N SER A 8 15.19 -14.19 20.39
CA SER A 8 16.47 -13.45 20.53
C SER A 8 17.40 -13.55 19.32
N HIS A 9 17.32 -14.64 18.55
CA HIS A 9 18.13 -14.87 17.33
C HIS A 9 17.31 -14.92 16.03
N TYR A 10 16.02 -14.61 16.08
CA TYR A 10 15.17 -14.65 14.89
C TYR A 10 15.33 -13.36 14.07
N ILE A 11 15.84 -13.48 12.83
CA ILE A 11 15.90 -12.36 11.88
C ILE A 11 14.60 -12.32 11.08
N PRO A 12 13.80 -11.25 11.17
CA PRO A 12 12.59 -11.11 10.37
C PRO A 12 12.91 -11.05 8.87
N ARG A 13 12.28 -11.92 8.07
CA ARG A 13 12.46 -11.98 6.61
C ARG A 13 11.47 -11.13 5.80
N ARG A 14 10.51 -10.51 6.47
CA ARG A 14 9.33 -9.86 5.89
C ARG A 14 9.01 -8.54 6.59
N LEU A 15 10.06 -7.88 7.07
CA LEU A 15 9.95 -6.54 7.65
C LEU A 15 9.66 -5.50 6.56
N ASP A 16 10.26 -5.69 5.39
CA ASP A 16 10.14 -4.76 4.24
C ASP A 16 9.00 -5.13 3.28
N ASP A 17 8.21 -6.15 3.60
CA ASP A 17 7.06 -6.53 2.78
C ASP A 17 6.01 -5.41 2.82
N GLY A 18 5.58 -4.96 1.64
CA GLY A 18 4.55 -3.94 1.54
C GLY A 18 3.23 -4.39 2.19
N ALA A 19 2.42 -3.41 2.62
CA ALA A 19 1.10 -3.67 3.19
C ALA A 19 0.23 -4.48 2.20
N LYS A 20 -0.40 -5.54 2.72
CA LYS A 20 -1.29 -6.42 1.94
C LYS A 20 -2.73 -6.30 2.42
N PHE A 21 -3.66 -6.42 1.49
CA PHE A 21 -5.08 -6.66 1.74
C PHE A 21 -5.44 -8.05 1.22
N LEU A 22 -5.72 -8.99 2.13
CA LEU A 22 -5.83 -10.42 1.82
C LEU A 22 -4.55 -10.90 1.10
N PHE A 23 -4.66 -11.32 -0.16
CA PHE A 23 -3.57 -11.83 -0.98
C PHE A 23 -2.98 -10.78 -1.94
N TRP A 24 -3.56 -9.58 -1.98
CA TRP A 24 -3.15 -8.50 -2.86
C TRP A 24 -2.37 -7.43 -2.10
N GLU A 25 -1.54 -6.68 -2.83
CA GLU A 25 -0.94 -5.46 -2.31
C GLU A 25 -2.03 -4.41 -2.05
N MET A 26 -1.88 -3.62 -0.99
CA MET A 26 -2.91 -2.70 -0.52
C MET A 26 -3.37 -1.71 -1.59
N ASP A 27 -2.43 -1.12 -2.34
CA ASP A 27 -2.72 -0.18 -3.42
C ASP A 27 -3.46 -0.83 -4.61
N VAL A 28 -3.05 -2.02 -5.02
CA VAL A 28 -3.74 -2.82 -6.06
C VAL A 28 -5.18 -3.13 -5.62
N ALA A 29 -5.36 -3.55 -4.36
CA ALA A 29 -6.67 -3.84 -3.79
C ALA A 29 -7.55 -2.59 -3.71
N MET A 30 -7.00 -1.45 -3.28
CA MET A 30 -7.72 -0.17 -3.23
C MET A 30 -8.23 0.25 -4.62
N ILE A 31 -7.42 0.10 -5.67
CA ILE A 31 -7.85 0.44 -7.04
C ILE A 31 -9.03 -0.45 -7.48
N GLY A 32 -8.94 -1.76 -7.23
CA GLY A 32 -10.02 -2.69 -7.54
C GLY A 32 -11.31 -2.36 -6.78
N LEU A 33 -11.18 -2.12 -5.47
CA LEU A 33 -12.31 -1.79 -4.60
C LEU A 33 -12.95 -0.45 -5.00
N MET A 34 -12.16 0.58 -5.31
CA MET A 34 -12.64 1.87 -5.79
C MET A 34 -13.47 1.73 -7.07
N GLY A 35 -13.03 0.89 -8.02
CA GLY A 35 -13.80 0.62 -9.24
C GLY A 35 -15.18 0.01 -8.95
N VAL A 36 -15.24 -0.95 -8.02
CA VAL A 36 -16.51 -1.57 -7.58
C VAL A 36 -17.41 -0.54 -6.91
N LEU A 37 -16.88 0.25 -5.97
CA LEU A 37 -17.65 1.26 -5.23
C LEU A 37 -18.22 2.34 -6.18
N VAL A 38 -17.43 2.81 -7.15
CA VAL A 38 -17.90 3.74 -8.18
C VAL A 38 -18.97 3.10 -9.07
N GLY A 39 -18.81 1.82 -9.44
CA GLY A 39 -19.82 1.07 -10.17
C GLY A 39 -21.16 1.00 -9.44
N ILE A 40 -21.12 0.70 -8.15
CA ILE A 40 -22.31 0.65 -7.30
C ILE A 40 -22.94 2.05 -7.21
N GLY A 41 -22.15 3.08 -6.91
CA GLY A 41 -22.63 4.46 -6.77
C GLY A 41 -23.21 5.06 -8.05
N SER A 42 -22.75 4.60 -9.22
CA SER A 42 -23.25 5.02 -10.54
C SER A 42 -24.43 4.19 -11.06
N GLY A 43 -24.84 3.14 -10.36
CA GLY A 43 -25.91 2.23 -10.79
C GLY A 43 -25.48 1.16 -11.80
N PHE A 44 -24.17 1.03 -12.08
CA PHE A 44 -23.60 0.04 -13.00
C PHE A 44 -22.58 -0.87 -12.29
N PRO A 45 -23.01 -1.70 -11.32
CA PRO A 45 -22.10 -2.48 -10.48
C PRO A 45 -21.26 -3.48 -11.28
N VAL A 46 -21.84 -4.12 -12.30
CA VAL A 46 -21.14 -5.09 -13.15
C VAL A 46 -20.04 -4.41 -13.96
N ILE A 47 -20.31 -3.23 -14.53
CA ILE A 47 -19.33 -2.47 -15.31
C ILE A 47 -18.19 -2.00 -14.38
N GLY A 48 -18.52 -1.45 -13.21
CA GLY A 48 -17.51 -1.02 -12.24
C GLY A 48 -16.64 -2.17 -11.72
N LEU A 49 -17.20 -3.37 -11.57
CA LEU A 49 -16.42 -4.57 -11.23
C LEU A 49 -15.37 -4.88 -12.30
N PHE A 50 -15.76 -4.97 -13.56
CA PHE A 50 -14.82 -5.27 -14.65
C PHE A 50 -13.78 -4.16 -14.84
N LEU A 51 -14.20 -2.89 -14.77
CA LEU A 51 -13.28 -1.76 -14.84
C LEU A 51 -12.32 -1.72 -13.65
N GLY A 52 -12.80 -2.01 -12.44
CA GLY A 52 -11.98 -2.08 -11.23
C GLY A 52 -10.93 -3.18 -11.30
N ILE A 53 -11.33 -4.40 -11.67
CA ILE A 53 -10.40 -5.53 -11.86
C ILE A 53 -9.39 -5.22 -12.97
N GLY A 54 -9.85 -4.69 -14.10
CA GLY A 54 -8.99 -4.28 -15.21
C GLY A 54 -7.95 -3.25 -14.78
N ALA A 55 -8.39 -2.18 -14.12
CA ALA A 55 -7.52 -1.13 -13.60
C ALA A 55 -6.49 -1.68 -12.61
N ALA A 56 -6.92 -2.52 -11.65
CA ALA A 56 -6.04 -3.15 -10.68
C ALA A 56 -4.98 -4.05 -11.36
N PHE A 57 -5.37 -4.82 -12.37
CA PHE A 57 -4.46 -5.67 -13.14
C PHE A 57 -3.41 -4.86 -13.91
N PHE A 58 -3.83 -3.83 -14.67
CA PHE A 58 -2.90 -2.98 -15.41
C PHE A 58 -1.98 -2.20 -14.47
N TYR A 59 -2.50 -1.69 -13.36
CA TYR A 59 -1.71 -1.04 -12.34
C TYR A 59 -0.66 -1.99 -11.73
N GLY A 60 -1.06 -3.22 -11.36
CA GLY A 60 -0.14 -4.23 -10.85
C GLY A 60 0.98 -4.56 -11.84
N LYS A 61 0.67 -4.61 -13.15
CA LYS A 61 1.69 -4.77 -14.20
C LYS A 61 2.64 -3.58 -14.29
N LEU A 62 2.14 -2.35 -14.22
CA LEU A 62 2.97 -1.14 -14.25
C LEU A 62 3.87 -1.02 -13.01
N LYS A 63 3.37 -1.48 -11.86
CA LYS A 63 4.08 -1.51 -10.59
C LYS A 63 5.14 -2.64 -10.51
N ALA A 64 5.00 -3.70 -11.30
CA ALA A 64 5.93 -4.83 -11.27
C ALA A 64 7.39 -4.39 -11.49
N GLY A 65 8.29 -4.81 -10.59
CA GLY A 65 9.71 -4.44 -10.62
C GLY A 65 10.03 -3.05 -10.09
N LYS A 66 9.07 -2.35 -9.49
CA LYS A 66 9.27 -1.05 -8.83
C LYS A 66 9.43 -1.23 -7.31
N HIS A 67 9.93 -0.18 -6.67
CA HIS A 67 10.15 -0.17 -5.21
C HIS A 67 8.83 -0.45 -4.45
N PRO A 68 8.84 -1.31 -3.40
CA PRO A 68 7.70 -1.51 -2.52
C PRO A 68 7.21 -0.17 -1.94
N GLY A 69 5.90 0.10 -1.94
CA GLY A 69 5.39 1.39 -1.46
C GLY A 69 5.70 2.60 -2.36
N MET A 70 6.07 2.39 -3.64
CA MET A 70 6.19 3.48 -4.62
C MET A 70 4.92 4.36 -4.66
N ALA A 71 3.73 3.75 -4.54
CA ALA A 71 2.47 4.49 -4.53
C ALA A 71 2.37 5.50 -3.39
N THR A 72 2.73 5.08 -2.16
CA THR A 72 2.71 5.96 -0.99
C THR A 72 3.78 7.05 -1.09
N HIS A 73 4.92 6.74 -1.69
CA HIS A 73 5.99 7.72 -1.92
C HIS A 73 5.58 8.80 -2.94
N LEU A 74 4.94 8.38 -4.05
CA LEU A 74 4.41 9.31 -5.04
C LEU A 74 3.30 10.17 -4.43
N LEU A 75 2.37 9.58 -3.67
CA LEU A 75 1.32 10.31 -3.00
C LEU A 75 1.90 11.36 -2.04
N TYR A 76 2.91 10.98 -1.25
CA TYR A 76 3.62 11.91 -0.38
C TYR A 76 4.24 13.06 -1.16
N TRP A 77 4.92 12.80 -2.29
CA TRP A 77 5.49 13.88 -3.10
C TRP A 77 4.46 14.82 -3.70
N PHE A 78 3.31 14.31 -4.17
CA PHE A 78 2.30 15.16 -4.81
C PHE A 78 1.38 15.86 -3.82
N THR A 79 1.17 15.30 -2.63
CA THR A 79 0.14 15.77 -1.69
C THR A 79 0.67 16.12 -0.31
N GLY A 80 1.90 15.74 0.02
CA GLY A 80 2.44 15.79 1.38
C GLY A 80 1.92 14.69 2.31
N PHE A 81 1.04 13.80 1.84
CA PHE A 81 0.38 12.78 2.66
C PHE A 81 0.60 11.36 2.10
N PRO A 82 0.77 10.32 2.93
CA PRO A 82 0.88 10.37 4.39
C PRO A 82 2.25 10.90 4.82
N GLU A 83 2.28 11.71 5.86
CA GLU A 83 3.53 12.17 6.46
C GLU A 83 4.23 10.97 7.13
N PRO A 84 5.51 10.68 6.79
CA PRO A 84 6.23 9.59 7.42
C PRO A 84 6.35 9.83 8.92
N LYS A 85 5.81 8.93 9.73
CA LYS A 85 5.80 9.07 11.20
C LYS A 85 7.21 9.04 11.82
N GLU A 86 8.09 8.23 11.25
CA GLU A 86 9.42 7.95 11.79
C GLU A 86 10.50 8.91 11.27
N LEU A 87 10.18 9.73 10.26
CA LEU A 87 11.14 10.69 9.70
C LEU A 87 10.74 12.11 10.10
N PRO A 88 11.69 12.95 10.53
CA PRO A 88 11.41 14.36 10.80
C PRO A 88 10.95 15.07 9.53
N GLY A 89 10.15 16.12 9.68
CA GLY A 89 9.72 16.95 8.56
C GLY A 89 10.93 17.46 7.77
N SER A 90 10.83 17.47 6.43
CA SER A 90 11.97 17.76 5.53
C SER A 90 12.62 19.14 5.73
N HIS A 91 11.93 20.06 6.39
CA HIS A 91 12.44 21.39 6.74
C HIS A 91 13.38 21.39 7.97
N ILE A 92 13.38 20.31 8.76
CA ILE A 92 14.26 20.12 9.91
C ILE A 92 15.60 19.61 9.40
N ARG A 93 16.63 20.48 9.45
CA ARG A 93 18.00 20.14 9.04
C ARG A 93 18.90 19.76 10.21
N GLU A 94 18.42 19.92 11.43
CA GLU A 94 19.16 19.61 12.64
C GLU A 94 18.66 18.28 13.20
N LEU A 95 19.55 17.30 13.23
CA LEU A 95 19.33 16.02 13.89
C LEU A 95 19.41 16.25 15.40
N ASN A 96 18.30 16.66 16.00
CA ASN A 96 18.18 16.67 17.46
C ASN A 96 18.00 15.22 17.91
N GLY A 97 19.09 14.65 18.43
CA GLY A 97 19.15 13.29 18.95
C GLY A 97 18.29 13.07 20.19
#